data_AF-A0A3D8VDH2-F1
#
_entry.id   AF-A0A3D8VDH2-F1
#
_cell.length_a   1.000
_cell.length_b   1.000
_cell.length_c   1.000
_cell.angle_alpha   90.00
_cell.angle_beta   90.00
_cell.angle_gamma   90.00
#
_symmetry.space_group_name_H-M   'P 1'
#
loop_
_entity.id
_entity.type
_entity.pdbx_description
1 polymer ?
#
loop_
_entity_poly.entity_id
_entity_poly.type
_entity_poly.pdbx_seq_one_letter_code
_entity_poly.pdbx_strand_id
1 'polypeptide(L)'
;MIAAVAGSTSPELADLLERLPPATQATLRANAQRWDAWSPAEQKLFRERAAQWDALPRAERDERRERWLAWQALSPGERALAQSAAVQYASMPPDLQGAWRAQFNAMDRSERRGWLLGPTLGADYAILQPLLAQVPEAEHAAMLRTLRSMTPQQRRDLGVLAQRTPPDARAALRRELVSVSAQERGDWLWRRLQH
;
A
#
# COMPACT_ATOMS: atom_id res chain seq x y z
N MET A 1 -28.02 18.93 -4.60
CA MET A 1 -28.55 19.55 -3.38
C MET A 1 -28.33 18.62 -2.21
N ILE A 2 -27.28 18.82 -1.41
CA ILE A 2 -27.30 18.63 0.05
C ILE A 2 -26.29 19.65 0.59
N ALA A 3 -26.81 20.80 1.02
CA ALA A 3 -26.09 21.78 1.81
C ALA A 3 -26.84 21.94 3.14
N ALA A 4 -26.08 22.18 4.20
CA ALA A 4 -26.48 22.31 5.60
C ALA A 4 -26.63 20.98 6.37
N VAL A 5 -25.63 20.68 7.20
CA VAL A 5 -25.86 20.49 8.64
C VAL A 5 -24.69 21.14 9.38
N ALA A 6 -24.95 22.35 9.88
CA ALA A 6 -24.24 22.83 11.05
C ALA A 6 -24.97 22.24 12.27
N GLY A 7 -24.24 21.54 13.15
CA GLY A 7 -24.55 21.51 14.58
C GLY A 7 -25.62 20.55 15.13
N SER A 8 -26.28 19.69 14.36
CA SER A 8 -27.10 18.62 14.95
C SER A 8 -26.99 17.32 14.16
N THR A 9 -26.26 16.36 14.73
CA THR A 9 -26.30 14.98 14.26
C THR A 9 -27.76 14.51 14.35
N SER A 10 -28.38 14.15 13.22
CA SER A 10 -29.70 13.53 13.22
C SER A 10 -29.70 12.36 14.21
N PRO A 11 -30.77 12.12 15.00
CA PRO A 11 -30.82 11.01 15.93
C PRO A 11 -30.54 9.65 15.26
N GLU A 12 -30.90 9.49 13.99
CA GLU A 12 -30.58 8.29 13.20
C GLU A 12 -29.07 8.12 12.97
N LEU A 13 -28.35 9.22 12.72
CA LEU A 13 -26.90 9.21 12.55
C LEU A 13 -26.17 8.95 13.88
N ALA A 14 -26.74 9.41 14.99
CA ALA A 14 -26.21 9.13 16.32
C ALA A 14 -26.32 7.63 16.67
N ASP A 15 -27.48 7.03 16.43
CA ASP A 15 -27.70 5.58 16.62
C ASP A 15 -26.79 4.73 15.71
N LEU A 16 -26.61 5.14 14.45
CA LEU A 16 -25.63 4.49 13.56
C LEU A 16 -24.20 4.61 14.09
N LEU A 17 -23.79 5.76 14.64
CA LEU A 17 -22.46 5.96 15.19
C LEU A 17 -22.19 5.01 16.37
N GLU A 18 -23.18 4.77 17.24
CA GLU A 18 -23.05 3.86 18.38
C GLU A 18 -22.86 2.40 17.97
N ARG A 19 -23.39 2.02 16.80
CA ARG A 19 -23.27 0.65 16.24
C ARG A 19 -21.93 0.40 15.53
N LEU A 20 -21.15 1.43 15.24
CA LEU A 20 -19.86 1.27 14.57
C LEU A 20 -18.78 0.72 15.51
N PRO A 21 -17.75 0.03 15.00
CA PRO A 21 -16.61 -0.41 15.82
C PRO A 21 -15.96 0.76 16.58
N PRO A 22 -15.47 0.57 17.82
CA PRO A 22 -14.94 1.66 18.66
C PRO A 22 -13.84 2.50 17.98
N ALA A 23 -12.96 1.88 17.20
CA ALA A 23 -11.91 2.57 16.46
C ALA A 23 -12.48 3.51 15.38
N THR A 24 -13.54 3.08 14.68
CA THR A 24 -14.25 3.89 13.69
C THR A 24 -14.93 5.07 14.37
N GLN A 25 -15.58 4.84 15.51
CA GLN A 25 -16.21 5.92 16.28
C GLN A 25 -15.19 6.97 16.71
N ALA A 26 -14.04 6.56 17.25
CA ALA A 26 -12.98 7.46 17.67
C ALA A 26 -12.46 8.32 16.50
N THR A 27 -12.29 7.71 15.32
CA THR A 27 -11.88 8.42 14.10
C THR A 27 -12.90 9.47 13.68
N LEU A 28 -14.20 9.12 13.68
CA LEU A 28 -15.27 10.05 13.32
C LEU A 28 -15.38 11.21 14.32
N ARG A 29 -15.28 10.94 15.62
CA ARG A 29 -15.27 12.00 16.65
C ARG A 29 -14.08 12.94 16.49
N ALA A 30 -12.87 12.40 16.23
CA ALA A 30 -11.68 13.22 16.00
C ALA A 30 -11.83 14.09 14.73
N ASN A 31 -12.44 13.57 13.68
CA ASN A 31 -12.72 14.34 12.46
C ASN A 31 -13.76 15.44 12.69
N ALA A 32 -14.81 15.16 13.47
CA ALA A 32 -15.82 16.15 13.85
C ALA A 32 -15.19 17.30 14.67
N GLN A 33 -14.39 16.97 15.69
CA GLN A 33 -13.64 17.98 16.46
C GLN A 33 -12.73 18.84 15.57
N ARG A 34 -12.06 18.23 14.59
CA ARG A 34 -11.21 18.95 13.64
C ARG A 34 -12.03 19.87 12.73
N TRP A 35 -13.20 19.42 12.29
CA TRP A 35 -14.12 20.22 11.49
C TRP A 35 -14.65 21.44 12.27
N ASP A 36 -15.04 21.23 13.52
CA ASP A 36 -15.56 22.29 14.40
C ASP A 36 -14.47 23.32 14.74
N ALA A 37 -13.20 22.88 14.82
CA ALA A 37 -12.05 23.76 15.03
C ALA A 37 -11.65 24.56 13.78
N TRP A 38 -12.11 24.20 12.58
CA TRP A 38 -11.78 24.91 11.34
C TRP A 38 -12.58 26.20 11.20
N SER A 39 -11.91 27.23 10.72
CA SER A 39 -12.54 28.48 10.29
C SER A 39 -13.52 28.24 9.12
N PRO A 40 -14.50 29.14 8.90
CA PRO A 40 -15.39 29.04 7.74
C PRO A 40 -14.67 28.94 6.39
N ALA A 41 -13.49 29.57 6.26
CA ALA A 41 -12.67 29.51 5.06
C ALA A 41 -12.06 28.11 4.86
N GLU A 42 -11.50 27.50 5.92
CA GLU A 42 -10.96 26.13 5.87
C GLU A 42 -12.06 25.10 5.59
N GLN A 43 -13.23 25.25 6.20
CA GLN A 43 -14.40 24.43 5.92
C GLN A 43 -14.86 24.57 4.47
N LYS A 44 -14.84 25.78 3.90
CA LYS A 44 -15.15 26.02 2.48
C LYS A 44 -14.14 25.29 1.58
N LEU A 45 -12.85 25.47 1.83
CA LEU A 45 -11.79 24.78 1.07
C LEU A 45 -11.92 23.26 1.15
N PHE A 46 -12.35 22.72 2.29
CA PHE A 46 -12.60 21.28 2.42
C PHE A 46 -13.79 20.83 1.58
N ARG A 47 -14.92 21.56 1.63
CA ARG A 47 -16.10 21.26 0.81
C ARG A 47 -15.78 21.29 -0.69
N GLU A 48 -14.96 22.25 -1.13
CA GLU A 48 -14.50 22.31 -2.52
C GLU A 48 -13.65 21.08 -2.90
N ARG A 49 -12.70 20.69 -2.05
CA ARG A 49 -11.90 19.46 -2.24
C ARG A 49 -12.77 18.19 -2.24
N ALA A 50 -13.79 18.13 -1.38
CA ALA A 50 -14.72 17.01 -1.32
C ALA A 50 -15.56 16.93 -2.60
N ALA A 51 -16.10 18.05 -3.09
CA ALA A 51 -16.83 18.10 -4.36
C ALA A 51 -15.95 17.70 -5.55
N GLN A 52 -14.70 18.15 -5.58
CA GLN A 52 -13.73 17.73 -6.61
C GLN A 52 -13.46 16.23 -6.54
N TRP A 53 -13.32 15.67 -5.33
CA TRP A 53 -13.16 14.23 -5.14
C TRP A 53 -14.38 13.45 -5.62
N ASP A 54 -15.59 13.88 -5.27
CA ASP A 54 -16.83 13.19 -5.65
C ASP A 54 -17.12 13.27 -7.16
N ALA A 55 -16.62 14.31 -7.82
CA ALA A 55 -16.66 14.45 -9.28
C ALA A 55 -15.71 13.49 -10.02
N LEU A 56 -14.74 12.89 -9.35
CA LEU A 56 -13.81 11.94 -9.99
C LEU A 56 -14.51 10.64 -10.39
N PRO A 57 -14.17 10.07 -11.57
CA PRO A 57 -14.60 8.73 -11.95
C PRO A 57 -14.29 7.70 -10.86
N ARG A 58 -15.15 6.70 -10.70
CA ARG A 58 -14.99 5.67 -9.67
C ARG A 58 -13.62 4.98 -9.73
N ALA A 59 -13.17 4.61 -10.93
CA ALA A 59 -11.85 4.00 -11.12
C ALA A 59 -10.71 4.88 -10.58
N GLU A 60 -10.77 6.18 -10.82
CA GLU A 60 -9.76 7.12 -10.33
C GLU A 60 -9.81 7.28 -8.81
N ARG A 61 -11.01 7.33 -8.22
CA ARG A 61 -11.18 7.33 -6.76
C ARG A 61 -10.59 6.06 -6.15
N ASP A 62 -10.83 4.91 -6.76
CA ASP A 62 -10.34 3.62 -6.26
C ASP A 62 -8.80 3.53 -6.34
N GLU A 63 -8.18 3.98 -7.44
CA GLU A 63 -6.73 4.08 -7.54
C GLU A 63 -6.11 5.03 -6.52
N ARG A 64 -6.74 6.20 -6.29
CA ARG A 64 -6.26 7.16 -5.29
C ARG A 64 -6.38 6.60 -3.87
N ARG A 65 -7.47 5.89 -3.56
CA ARG A 65 -7.64 5.18 -2.26
C ARG A 65 -6.61 4.08 -2.09
N GLU A 66 -6.36 3.28 -3.11
CA GLU A 66 -5.35 2.22 -3.07
C GLU A 66 -3.96 2.79 -2.77
N ARG A 67 -3.55 3.85 -3.49
CA ARG A 67 -2.28 4.53 -3.23
C ARG A 67 -2.19 5.11 -1.82
N TRP A 68 -3.29 5.66 -1.30
CA TRP A 68 -3.33 6.16 0.07
C TRP A 68 -3.22 5.05 1.11
N LEU A 69 -3.92 3.93 0.94
CA LEU A 69 -3.82 2.76 1.82
C LEU A 69 -2.41 2.16 1.79
N ALA A 70 -1.83 2.04 0.59
CA ALA A 70 -0.45 1.60 0.41
C ALA A 70 0.54 2.51 1.17
N TRP A 71 0.38 3.83 1.05
CA TRP A 71 1.16 4.82 1.81
C TRP A 71 1.02 4.65 3.33
N GLN A 72 -0.21 4.44 3.82
CA GLN A 72 -0.46 4.20 5.25
C GLN A 72 0.15 2.88 5.75
N ALA A 73 0.28 1.88 4.88
CA ALA A 73 0.89 0.59 5.20
C ALA A 73 2.43 0.62 5.23
N LEU A 74 3.08 1.67 4.70
CA LEU A 74 4.53 1.81 4.74
C LEU A 74 5.03 2.08 6.17
N SER A 75 6.15 1.45 6.51
CA SER A 75 6.91 1.78 7.73
C SER A 75 7.42 3.23 7.70
N PRO A 76 7.75 3.83 8.86
CA PRO A 76 8.34 5.18 8.88
C PRO A 76 9.60 5.31 8.02
N GLY A 77 10.46 4.28 8.01
CA GLY A 77 11.65 4.24 7.17
C GLY A 77 11.33 4.21 5.67
N GLU A 78 10.37 3.38 5.24
CA GLU A 78 9.92 3.34 3.84
C GLU A 78 9.28 4.67 3.41
N ARG A 79 8.50 5.33 4.28
CA ARG A 79 7.94 6.66 4.00
C ARG A 79 9.02 7.72 3.85
N ALA A 80 10.07 7.67 4.69
CA ALA A 80 11.21 8.59 4.60
C ALA A 80 11.98 8.39 3.29
N LEU A 81 12.23 7.14 2.90
CA LEU A 81 12.86 6.81 1.61
C LEU A 81 12.02 7.33 0.43
N ALA A 82 10.72 7.09 0.44
CA ALA A 82 9.81 7.56 -0.61
C ALA A 82 9.74 9.09 -0.69
N GLN A 83 9.73 9.78 0.46
CA GLN A 83 9.79 11.26 0.50
C GLN A 83 11.12 11.80 -0.04
N SER A 84 12.24 11.21 0.37
CA SER A 84 13.56 11.58 -0.15
C SER A 84 13.64 11.40 -1.68
N ALA A 85 13.15 10.27 -2.19
CA ALA A 85 13.08 10.02 -3.62
C ALA A 85 12.17 11.03 -4.35
N ALA A 86 11.05 11.43 -3.75
CA ALA A 86 10.15 12.44 -4.32
C ALA A 86 10.83 13.82 -4.41
N VAL A 87 11.60 14.22 -3.40
CA VAL A 87 12.37 15.48 -3.41
C VAL A 87 13.45 15.44 -4.50
N GLN A 88 14.20 14.32 -4.59
CA GLN A 88 15.23 14.14 -5.62
C GLN A 88 14.63 14.16 -7.02
N TYR A 89 13.51 13.48 -7.24
CA TYR A 89 12.80 13.50 -8.52
C TYR A 89 12.33 14.91 -8.89
N ALA A 90 11.79 15.67 -7.92
CA ALA A 90 11.34 17.04 -8.15
C ALA A 90 12.48 18.02 -8.47
N SER A 91 13.72 17.73 -8.05
CA SER A 91 14.90 18.54 -8.39
C SER A 91 15.58 18.16 -9.70
N MET A 92 15.14 17.08 -10.37
CA MET A 92 15.66 16.71 -11.70
C MET A 92 15.17 17.69 -12.78
N PRO A 93 15.93 17.91 -13.86
CA PRO A 93 15.45 18.69 -14.98
C PRO A 93 14.22 18.02 -15.66
N PRO A 94 13.31 18.81 -16.27
CA PRO A 94 11.99 18.32 -16.69
C PRO A 94 12.02 17.20 -17.75
N ASP A 95 13.04 17.19 -18.60
CA ASP A 95 13.31 16.15 -19.58
C ASP A 95 13.61 14.80 -18.91
N LEU A 96 14.46 14.79 -17.89
CA LEU A 96 14.75 13.60 -17.09
C LEU A 96 13.51 13.14 -16.32
N GLN A 97 12.76 14.06 -15.72
CA GLN A 97 11.48 13.72 -15.07
C GLN A 97 10.52 13.02 -16.05
N GLY A 98 10.39 13.56 -17.27
CA GLY A 98 9.58 12.98 -18.34
C GLY A 98 10.05 11.59 -18.75
N ALA A 99 11.37 11.39 -18.92
CA ALA A 99 11.94 10.10 -19.28
C ALA A 99 11.68 9.03 -18.20
N TRP A 100 11.82 9.37 -16.93
CA TRP A 100 11.54 8.45 -15.81
C TRP A 100 10.05 8.13 -15.69
N ARG A 101 9.18 9.13 -15.90
CA ARG A 101 7.73 8.94 -15.95
C ARG A 101 7.33 7.99 -17.09
N ALA A 102 7.92 8.16 -18.27
CA ALA A 102 7.66 7.32 -19.42
C ALA A 102 8.09 5.87 -19.17
N GLN A 103 9.29 5.67 -18.61
CA GLN A 103 9.77 4.34 -18.22
C GLN A 103 8.83 3.68 -17.21
N PHE A 104 8.43 4.39 -16.15
CA PHE A 104 7.49 3.87 -15.18
C PHE A 104 6.15 3.50 -15.83
N ASN A 105 5.62 4.35 -16.71
CA ASN A 105 4.36 4.09 -17.41
C ASN A 105 4.43 2.93 -18.40
N ALA A 106 5.61 2.63 -18.93
CA ALA A 106 5.86 1.50 -19.83
C ALA A 106 5.93 0.15 -19.11
N MET A 107 6.10 0.13 -17.78
CA MET A 107 6.08 -1.11 -16.99
C MET A 107 4.70 -1.76 -17.01
N ASP A 108 4.69 -3.09 -16.90
CA ASP A 108 3.45 -3.86 -16.81
C ASP A 108 2.60 -3.39 -15.62
N ARG A 109 1.28 -3.47 -15.78
CA ARG A 109 0.34 -3.00 -14.72
C ARG A 109 0.60 -3.70 -13.38
N SER A 110 0.92 -4.99 -13.39
CA SER A 110 1.26 -5.73 -12.17
C SER A 110 2.54 -5.20 -11.53
N GLU A 111 3.57 -4.91 -12.32
CA GLU A 111 4.84 -4.37 -11.82
C GLU A 111 4.67 -2.98 -11.24
N ARG A 112 3.92 -2.10 -11.91
CA ARG A 112 3.55 -0.78 -11.38
C ARG A 112 2.80 -0.88 -10.07
N ARG A 113 1.85 -1.83 -9.95
CA ARG A 113 1.16 -2.08 -8.67
C ARG A 113 2.07 -2.67 -7.62
N GLY A 114 3.12 -3.41 -8.00
CA GLY A 114 4.16 -3.91 -7.09
C GLY A 114 4.82 -2.80 -6.26
N TRP A 115 4.99 -1.61 -6.85
CA TRP A 115 5.53 -0.43 -6.15
C TRP A 115 4.64 0.09 -5.00
N LEU A 116 3.37 -0.32 -4.93
CA LEU A 116 2.50 -0.04 -3.78
C LEU A 116 2.99 -0.73 -2.50
N LEU A 117 3.82 -1.78 -2.61
CA LEU A 117 4.42 -2.44 -1.44
C LEU A 117 5.52 -1.60 -0.78
N GLY A 118 5.91 -0.48 -1.38
CA GLY A 118 6.95 0.42 -0.91
C GLY A 118 8.28 0.24 -1.64
N PRO A 119 9.26 1.13 -1.39
CA PRO A 119 10.54 1.13 -2.10
C PRO A 119 11.38 -0.12 -1.83
N THR A 120 11.21 -0.78 -0.68
CA THR A 120 11.99 -1.98 -0.31
C THR A 120 11.56 -3.22 -1.08
N LEU A 121 10.25 -3.43 -1.29
CA LEU A 121 9.74 -4.63 -1.97
C LEU A 121 9.33 -4.36 -3.42
N GLY A 122 8.99 -3.12 -3.77
CA GLY A 122 8.51 -2.76 -5.11
C GLY A 122 9.53 -3.05 -6.20
N ALA A 123 10.80 -2.74 -5.96
CA ALA A 123 11.89 -3.03 -6.89
C ALA A 123 12.07 -4.53 -7.17
N ASP A 124 11.81 -5.37 -6.15
CA ASP A 124 11.93 -6.83 -6.25
C ASP A 124 10.61 -7.50 -6.65
N TYR A 125 9.54 -6.73 -6.91
CA TYR A 125 8.21 -7.32 -7.11
C TYR A 125 8.16 -8.20 -8.36
N ALA A 126 8.79 -7.79 -9.46
CA ALA A 126 8.76 -8.57 -10.71
C ALA A 126 9.26 -10.01 -10.51
N ILE A 127 10.35 -10.19 -9.75
CA ILE A 127 10.91 -11.53 -9.47
C ILE A 127 10.09 -12.31 -8.43
N LEU A 128 9.34 -11.63 -7.55
CA LEU A 128 8.50 -12.24 -6.53
C LEU A 128 7.05 -12.49 -6.99
N GLN A 129 6.62 -11.85 -8.08
CA GLN A 129 5.26 -11.87 -8.60
C GLN A 129 4.71 -13.30 -8.81
N PRO A 130 5.48 -14.29 -9.33
CA PRO A 130 4.99 -15.66 -9.46
C PRO A 130 4.58 -16.31 -8.13
N LEU A 131 5.25 -15.95 -7.04
CA LEU A 131 4.94 -16.41 -5.68
C LEU A 131 3.78 -15.62 -5.08
N LEU A 132 3.71 -14.32 -5.36
CA LEU A 132 2.79 -13.38 -4.72
C LEU A 132 1.42 -13.23 -5.40
N ALA A 133 1.28 -13.65 -6.66
CA ALA A 133 0.04 -13.44 -7.42
C ALA A 133 -1.21 -14.09 -6.79
N GLN A 134 -1.04 -15.15 -5.99
CA GLN A 134 -2.14 -15.96 -5.43
C GLN A 134 -2.01 -16.16 -3.91
N VAL A 135 -1.51 -15.16 -3.19
CA VAL A 135 -1.53 -15.21 -1.72
C VAL A 135 -2.96 -14.91 -1.26
N PRO A 136 -3.57 -15.73 -0.38
CA PRO A 136 -4.84 -15.39 0.26
C PRO A 136 -4.71 -14.14 1.13
N GLU A 137 -5.75 -13.30 1.18
CA GLU A 137 -5.72 -12.02 1.92
C GLU A 137 -5.29 -12.18 3.39
N ALA A 138 -5.76 -13.24 4.05
CA ALA A 138 -5.39 -13.56 5.44
C ALA A 138 -3.89 -13.82 5.64
N GLU A 139 -3.17 -14.26 4.60
CA GLU A 139 -1.74 -14.58 4.64
C GLU A 139 -0.86 -13.38 4.22
N HIS A 140 -1.43 -12.33 3.62
CA HIS A 140 -0.68 -11.19 3.08
C HIS A 140 0.22 -10.54 4.12
N ALA A 141 -0.32 -10.26 5.31
CA ALA A 141 0.42 -9.55 6.35
C ALA A 141 1.65 -10.35 6.82
N ALA A 142 1.51 -11.66 7.00
CA ALA A 142 2.62 -12.52 7.40
C ALA A 142 3.68 -12.62 6.30
N MET A 143 3.26 -12.83 5.05
CA MET A 143 4.15 -12.89 3.89
C MET A 143 4.96 -11.60 3.72
N LEU A 144 4.31 -10.43 3.77
CA LEU A 144 4.99 -9.15 3.62
C LEU A 144 5.99 -8.87 4.76
N ARG A 145 5.66 -9.26 6.00
CA ARG A 145 6.62 -9.18 7.12
C ARG A 145 7.85 -10.06 6.87
N THR A 146 7.63 -11.29 6.42
CA THR A 146 8.73 -12.21 6.08
C THR A 146 9.62 -11.62 5.00
N LEU A 147 9.06 -11.16 3.88
CA LEU A 147 9.82 -10.55 2.78
C LEU A 147 10.60 -9.29 3.20
N ARG A 148 10.04 -8.44 4.06
CA ARG A 148 10.73 -7.26 4.59
C ARG A 148 11.90 -7.61 5.51
N SER A 149 11.83 -8.75 6.21
CA SER A 149 12.93 -9.24 7.04
C SER A 149 14.07 -9.91 6.23
N MET A 150 13.84 -10.17 4.94
CA MET A 150 14.85 -10.79 4.06
C MET A 150 15.85 -9.77 3.54
N THR A 151 17.08 -10.21 3.30
CA THR A 151 18.05 -9.41 2.56
C THR A 151 17.68 -9.34 1.08
N PRO A 152 18.20 -8.36 0.31
CA PRO A 152 17.99 -8.32 -1.14
C PRO A 152 18.46 -9.60 -1.85
N GLN A 153 19.57 -10.21 -1.40
CA GLN A 153 20.05 -11.47 -1.97
C GLN A 153 19.06 -12.61 -1.71
N GLN A 154 18.55 -12.73 -0.48
CA GLN A 154 17.55 -13.76 -0.15
C GLN A 154 16.27 -13.61 -0.98
N ARG A 155 15.83 -12.38 -1.29
CA ARG A 155 14.66 -12.17 -2.15
C ARG A 155 14.94 -12.54 -3.61
N ARG A 156 16.16 -12.31 -4.11
CA ARG A 156 16.60 -12.80 -5.42
C ARG A 156 16.61 -14.33 -5.49
N ASP A 157 17.18 -14.98 -4.49
CA ASP A 157 17.21 -16.44 -4.37
C ASP A 157 15.79 -17.02 -4.32
N LEU A 158 14.88 -16.38 -3.58
CA LEU A 158 13.46 -16.73 -3.55
C LEU A 158 12.79 -16.54 -4.91
N GLY A 159 13.13 -15.50 -5.66
CA GLY A 159 12.65 -15.30 -7.03
C GLY A 159 13.03 -16.45 -7.96
N VAL A 160 14.28 -16.92 -7.87
CA VAL A 160 14.75 -18.11 -8.61
C VAL A 160 13.95 -19.35 -8.21
N LEU A 161 13.73 -19.58 -6.91
CA LEU A 161 12.89 -20.69 -6.44
C LEU A 161 11.45 -20.58 -6.94
N ALA A 162 10.86 -19.39 -6.92
CA ALA A 162 9.50 -19.17 -7.38
C ALA A 162 9.33 -19.48 -8.88
N GLN A 163 10.36 -19.21 -9.69
CA GLN A 163 10.39 -19.56 -11.11
C GLN A 163 10.51 -21.08 -11.33
N ARG A 164 11.35 -21.76 -10.53
CA ARG A 164 11.52 -23.23 -10.60
C ARG A 164 10.33 -24.00 -10.04
N THR A 165 9.53 -23.38 -9.17
CA THR A 165 8.39 -24.03 -8.50
C THR A 165 7.14 -23.99 -9.37
N PRO A 166 6.57 -25.16 -9.74
CA PRO A 166 5.30 -25.25 -10.46
C PRO A 166 4.15 -24.54 -9.73
N PRO A 167 3.15 -23.99 -10.44
CA PRO A 167 2.09 -23.17 -9.82
C PRO A 167 1.36 -23.82 -8.64
N ASP A 168 1.09 -25.12 -8.71
CA ASP A 168 0.42 -25.94 -7.69
C ASP A 168 1.28 -26.12 -6.43
N ALA A 169 2.61 -26.21 -6.57
CA ALA A 169 3.55 -26.32 -5.45
C ALA A 169 3.86 -24.99 -4.73
N ARG A 170 3.51 -23.84 -5.33
CA ARG A 170 3.83 -22.51 -4.75
C ARG A 170 3.16 -22.25 -3.42
N ALA A 171 1.98 -22.82 -3.18
CA ALA A 171 1.30 -22.70 -1.89
C ALA A 171 2.08 -23.37 -0.75
N ALA A 172 2.73 -24.51 -1.02
CA ALA A 172 3.61 -25.16 -0.05
C ALA A 172 4.86 -24.31 0.19
N LEU A 173 5.51 -23.81 -0.88
CA LEU A 173 6.69 -22.94 -0.77
C LEU A 173 6.41 -21.69 0.09
N ARG A 174 5.24 -21.05 -0.08
CA ARG A 174 4.85 -19.88 0.73
C ARG A 174 4.70 -20.23 2.22
N ARG A 175 4.02 -21.32 2.53
CA ARG A 175 3.82 -21.76 3.92
C ARG A 175 5.14 -22.07 4.62
N GLU A 176 6.03 -22.78 3.91
CA GLU A 176 7.37 -23.06 4.42
C GLU A 176 8.16 -21.78 4.66
N LEU A 177 8.22 -20.87 3.69
CA LEU A 177 8.94 -19.59 3.80
C LEU A 177 8.52 -18.79 5.04
N VAL A 178 7.20 -18.74 5.32
CA VAL A 178 6.66 -18.05 6.50
C VAL A 178 6.98 -18.77 7.81
N SER A 179 7.13 -20.10 7.78
CA SER A 179 7.48 -20.91 8.95
C SER A 179 8.96 -20.88 9.32
N VAL A 180 9.85 -20.64 8.35
CA VAL A 180 11.30 -20.61 8.58
C VAL A 180 11.70 -19.32 9.28
N SER A 181 12.44 -19.46 10.38
CA SER A 181 12.93 -18.33 11.16
C SER A 181 13.85 -17.43 10.33
N ALA A 182 14.00 -16.16 10.72
CA ALA A 182 14.89 -15.24 10.01
C ALA A 182 16.35 -15.74 9.99
N GLN A 183 16.79 -16.42 11.05
CA GLN A 183 18.15 -16.92 11.21
C GLN A 183 18.44 -18.11 10.28
N GLU A 184 17.49 -19.01 10.09
CA GLU A 184 17.66 -20.24 9.30
C GLU A 184 17.34 -20.05 7.81
N ARG A 185 16.75 -18.91 7.44
CA ARG A 185 16.23 -18.68 6.08
C ARG A 185 17.30 -18.73 5.00
N GLY A 186 18.51 -18.27 5.30
CA GLY A 186 19.64 -18.36 4.37
C GLY A 186 19.95 -19.81 4.01
N ASP A 187 20.13 -20.66 5.01
CA ASP A 187 20.44 -22.08 4.83
C ASP A 187 19.28 -22.85 4.19
N TRP A 188 18.03 -22.48 4.51
CA TRP A 188 16.85 -23.05 3.88
C TRP A 188 16.79 -22.71 2.38
N LEU A 189 17.02 -21.44 2.00
CA LEU A 189 17.07 -21.02 0.59
C LEU A 189 18.18 -21.74 -0.16
N TRP A 190 19.38 -21.82 0.45
CA TRP A 190 20.52 -22.51 -0.17
C TRP A 190 20.21 -23.97 -0.43
N ARG A 191 19.69 -24.72 0.55
CA ARG A 191 19.29 -26.13 0.36
C ARG A 191 18.25 -26.31 -0.73
N ARG A 192 17.23 -25.43 -0.75
CA ARG A 192 16.17 -25.46 -1.77
C ARG A 192 16.67 -25.19 -3.19
N LEU A 193 17.76 -24.44 -3.36
CA LEU A 193 18.32 -24.11 -4.67
C LEU A 193 19.26 -25.19 -5.24
N GLN A 194 19.78 -26.08 -4.40
CA GLN A 194 20.62 -27.22 -4.80
C GLN A 194 19.82 -28.42 -5.31
N HIS A 195 18.52 -28.45 -5.02
CA HIS A 195 17.57 -29.47 -5.46
C HIS A 195 16.66 -28.91 -6.57
#